data_AF-A0A940F6E4-F1
#
_entry.id   AF-A0A940F6E4-F1
#
_cell.length_a   1.000
_cell.length_b   1.000
_cell.length_c   1.000
_cell.angle_alpha   90.00
_cell.angle_beta   90.00
_cell.angle_gamma   90.00
#
_symmetry.space_group_name_H-M   'P 1'
#
loop_
_entity.id
_entity.type
_entity.pdbx_description
1 polymer ?
#
loop_
_entity_poly.entity_id
_entity_poly.type
_entity_poly.pdbx_seq_one_letter_code
_entity_poly.pdbx_strand_id
1 'polypeptide(L)'
;MSDEHPRTFGDDARDVRRSFVIAFSLMRWGGLHDKYLRFRWLVIIAGFAAFMDGMTAFPPHSTEHVMEAALGLWALGMAALWNPSGQPWWRDPDGRYDGYVDGPIAVPALAAMAKRAADASERAFSVGIEVPVTEFDAPPEQPMRLLADWIASAEQHRVAEPLALTLATTGADGTPSTRVVLVRDVDLIGLVFSSHHGSRKGRELEQQPRAAGSLYWRETRQQVNLAGRVERLPEAESDALFAERPRAAQATTLASHQSEPLDDEPALARAARAATNGSEPLERPADWGGYRLVVDRIEFWHGSPDRLHRRLEYTLADGGWTWRRLQP
;
A
#
# COMPACT_ATOMS: atom_id res chain seq x y z
N MET A 1 -51.31 39.64 29.38
CA MET A 1 -50.71 40.41 28.26
C MET A 1 -49.23 40.13 28.23
N SER A 2 -48.82 39.16 27.41
CA SER A 2 -47.57 39.14 26.64
C SER A 2 -47.57 37.82 25.87
N ASP A 3 -48.09 37.85 24.65
CA ASP A 3 -47.98 36.75 23.68
C ASP A 3 -46.50 36.65 23.23
N GLU A 4 -45.86 35.51 23.48
CA GLU A 4 -44.61 35.14 22.81
C GLU A 4 -44.89 34.00 21.84
N HIS A 5 -44.75 34.27 20.55
CA HIS A 5 -44.78 33.26 19.49
C HIS A 5 -43.45 32.49 19.44
N PRO A 6 -43.45 31.16 19.27
CA PRO A 6 -42.23 30.40 19.04
C PRO A 6 -41.64 30.76 17.68
N ARG A 7 -40.36 31.16 17.65
CA ARG A 7 -39.66 31.48 16.40
C ARG A 7 -39.54 30.23 15.55
N THR A 8 -39.81 30.38 14.25
CA THR A 8 -39.61 29.30 13.29
C THR A 8 -38.20 29.37 12.70
N PHE A 9 -37.67 28.24 12.22
CA PHE A 9 -36.35 28.14 11.59
C PHE A 9 -36.15 29.14 10.42
N GLY A 10 -37.25 29.56 9.76
CA GLY A 10 -37.25 30.57 8.68
C GLY A 10 -37.07 32.02 9.16
N ASP A 11 -37.19 32.30 10.45
CA ASP A 11 -36.93 33.61 11.04
C ASP A 11 -35.45 33.76 11.43
N ASP A 12 -34.82 32.70 11.95
CA ASP A 12 -33.37 32.68 12.26
C ASP A 12 -32.50 32.73 10.99
N ALA A 13 -32.92 32.07 9.89
CA ALA A 13 -32.21 32.14 8.61
C ALA A 13 -32.20 33.55 7.99
N ARG A 14 -33.24 34.37 8.26
CA ARG A 14 -33.32 35.77 7.79
C ARG A 14 -32.42 36.70 8.60
N ASP A 15 -32.25 36.46 9.90
CA ASP A 15 -31.33 37.22 10.75
C ASP A 15 -29.85 36.87 10.49
N VAL A 16 -29.55 35.62 10.14
CA VAL A 16 -28.21 35.23 9.66
C VAL A 16 -27.88 35.95 8.34
N ARG A 17 -28.82 36.00 7.37
CA ARG A 17 -28.61 36.76 6.13
C ARG A 17 -28.40 38.27 6.36
N ARG A 18 -29.10 38.88 7.31
CA ARG A 18 -28.87 40.29 7.69
C ARG A 18 -27.49 40.52 8.31
N SER A 19 -27.03 39.59 9.14
CA SER A 19 -25.69 39.61 9.74
C SER A 19 -24.58 39.50 8.69
N PHE A 20 -24.82 38.76 7.60
CA PHE A 20 -23.90 38.65 6.45
C PHE A 20 -23.80 39.94 5.63
N VAL A 21 -24.90 40.67 5.42
CA VAL A 21 -24.87 41.97 4.73
C VAL A 21 -24.04 42.98 5.54
N ILE A 22 -24.16 42.96 6.87
CA ILE A 22 -23.35 43.82 7.76
C ILE A 22 -21.87 43.44 7.71
N ALA A 23 -21.53 42.14 7.76
CA ALA A 23 -20.14 41.67 7.64
C ALA A 23 -19.51 42.02 6.27
N PHE A 24 -20.27 41.90 5.18
CA PHE A 24 -19.82 42.25 3.83
C PHE A 24 -19.62 43.77 3.67
N SER A 25 -20.47 44.58 4.31
CA SER A 25 -20.32 46.03 4.37
C SER A 25 -19.11 46.48 5.20
N LEU A 26 -18.79 45.77 6.30
CA LEU A 26 -17.60 46.04 7.12
C LEU A 26 -16.29 45.66 6.41
N MET A 27 -16.27 44.56 5.64
CA MET A 27 -15.12 44.17 4.81
C MET A 27 -14.84 45.14 3.65
N ARG A 28 -15.85 45.87 3.17
CA ARG A 28 -15.68 46.88 2.11
C ARG A 28 -15.04 48.19 2.64
N TRP A 29 -15.04 48.40 3.96
CA TRP A 29 -14.54 49.62 4.61
C TRP A 29 -13.18 49.42 5.29
N GLY A 30 -12.85 48.21 5.75
CA GLY A 30 -11.51 47.85 6.21
C GLY A 30 -10.61 47.51 5.03
N GLY A 31 -9.73 48.44 4.62
CA GLY A 31 -8.87 48.37 3.44
C GLY A 31 -7.96 47.13 3.33
N LEU A 32 -8.53 45.97 3.02
CA LEU A 32 -7.80 44.77 2.62
C LEU A 32 -7.34 44.96 1.17
N HIS A 33 -6.16 45.52 0.96
CA HIS A 33 -5.57 45.76 -0.36
C HIS A 33 -5.04 44.49 -1.05
N ASP A 34 -5.00 43.35 -0.34
CA ASP A 34 -4.50 42.09 -0.87
C ASP A 34 -5.60 41.29 -1.60
N LYS A 35 -5.45 41.17 -2.92
CA LYS A 35 -6.33 40.41 -3.81
C LYS A 35 -6.38 38.92 -3.45
N TYR A 36 -5.31 38.39 -2.86
CA TYR A 36 -5.18 36.99 -2.47
C TYR A 36 -6.03 36.67 -1.24
N LEU A 37 -6.05 37.55 -0.25
CA LEU A 37 -6.91 37.40 0.93
C LEU A 37 -8.40 37.49 0.55
N ARG A 38 -8.77 38.40 -0.35
CA ARG A 38 -10.15 38.52 -0.85
C ARG A 38 -10.63 37.26 -1.58
N PHE A 39 -9.76 36.65 -2.39
CA PHE A 39 -10.07 35.39 -3.07
C PHE A 39 -10.26 34.23 -2.08
N ARG A 40 -9.41 34.12 -1.06
CA ARG A 40 -9.54 33.10 0.00
C ARG A 40 -10.86 33.26 0.77
N TRP A 41 -11.23 34.48 1.13
CA TRP A 41 -12.52 34.75 1.78
C TRP A 41 -13.72 34.43 0.90
N LEU A 42 -13.66 34.74 -0.40
CA LEU A 42 -14.73 34.38 -1.34
C LEU A 42 -14.92 32.87 -1.48
N VAL A 43 -13.81 32.10 -1.52
CA VAL A 43 -13.87 30.63 -1.57
C VAL A 43 -14.44 30.05 -0.26
N ILE A 44 -14.06 30.62 0.89
CA ILE A 44 -14.60 30.21 2.20
C ILE A 44 -16.11 30.50 2.29
N ILE A 45 -16.54 31.68 1.87
CA ILE A 45 -17.97 32.08 1.90
C ILE A 45 -18.79 31.23 0.91
N ALA A 46 -18.28 30.97 -0.28
CA ALA A 46 -18.96 30.13 -1.27
C ALA A 46 -19.06 28.67 -0.82
N GLY A 47 -18.01 28.12 -0.20
CA GLY A 47 -18.03 26.79 0.39
C GLY A 47 -19.03 26.66 1.53
N PHE A 48 -19.11 27.69 2.39
CA PHE A 48 -20.10 27.72 3.48
C PHE A 48 -21.54 27.85 2.98
N ALA A 49 -21.79 28.66 1.93
CA ALA A 49 -23.11 28.77 1.33
C ALA A 49 -23.58 27.45 0.69
N ALA A 50 -22.71 26.79 -0.08
CA ALA A 50 -23.02 25.49 -0.68
C ALA A 50 -23.25 24.38 0.37
N PHE A 51 -22.54 24.44 1.49
CA PHE A 51 -22.73 23.55 2.64
C PHE A 51 -24.10 23.78 3.31
N MET A 52 -24.49 25.03 3.57
CA MET A 52 -25.78 25.37 4.15
C MET A 52 -26.95 24.95 3.24
N ASP A 53 -26.82 25.14 1.93
CA ASP A 53 -27.82 24.68 0.95
C ASP A 53 -27.93 23.14 0.96
N GLY A 54 -26.80 22.42 1.04
CA GLY A 54 -26.77 20.96 1.19
C GLY A 54 -27.43 20.44 2.47
N MET A 55 -27.36 21.18 3.58
CA MET A 55 -28.01 20.80 4.84
C MET A 55 -29.53 20.92 4.82
N THR A 56 -30.10 21.78 3.96
CA THR A 56 -31.57 21.87 3.81
C THR A 56 -32.20 20.67 3.10
N ALA A 57 -31.37 19.78 2.53
CA ALA A 57 -31.81 18.59 1.80
C ALA A 57 -31.92 17.30 2.66
N PHE A 58 -31.59 17.34 3.95
CA PHE A 58 -31.65 16.17 4.84
C PHE A 58 -32.84 16.22 5.84
N PRO A 59 -33.52 15.09 6.14
CA PRO A 59 -34.62 15.05 7.08
C PRO A 59 -34.17 15.22 8.56
N PRO A 60 -35.03 15.73 9.46
CA PRO A 60 -34.66 16.35 10.74
C PRO A 60 -34.22 15.40 11.89
N HIS A 61 -33.93 14.12 11.65
CA HIS A 61 -33.76 13.13 12.73
C HIS A 61 -32.36 12.49 12.87
N SER A 62 -31.30 13.06 12.27
CA SER A 62 -29.93 12.56 12.45
C SER A 62 -28.88 13.66 12.59
N THR A 63 -29.19 14.75 13.29
CA THR A 63 -28.45 16.01 13.17
C THR A 63 -27.26 16.19 14.11
N GLU A 64 -27.19 15.56 15.29
CA GLU A 64 -26.09 15.85 16.24
C GLU A 64 -24.73 15.26 15.81
N HIS A 65 -24.66 13.96 15.52
CA HIS A 65 -23.37 13.31 15.17
C HIS A 65 -22.86 13.72 13.78
N VAL A 66 -23.76 14.06 12.86
CA VAL A 66 -23.41 14.57 11.53
C VAL A 66 -22.91 16.01 11.63
N MET A 67 -23.49 16.83 12.52
CA MET A 67 -22.97 18.18 12.79
C MET A 67 -21.58 18.16 13.39
N GLU A 68 -21.31 17.30 14.39
CA GLU A 68 -19.99 17.25 15.03
C GLU A 68 -18.90 16.79 14.06
N ALA A 69 -19.17 15.76 13.24
CA ALA A 69 -18.23 15.30 12.22
C ALA A 69 -18.00 16.35 11.12
N ALA A 70 -19.05 17.05 10.69
CA ALA A 70 -18.95 18.11 9.68
C ALA A 70 -18.23 19.36 10.21
N LEU A 71 -18.51 19.78 11.45
CA LEU A 71 -17.80 20.88 12.13
C LEU A 71 -16.34 20.51 12.38
N GLY A 72 -16.04 19.25 12.71
CA GLY A 72 -14.68 18.74 12.86
C GLY A 72 -13.88 18.78 11.56
N LEU A 73 -14.47 18.33 10.44
CA LEU A 73 -13.86 18.39 9.12
C LEU A 73 -13.69 19.84 8.63
N TRP A 74 -14.66 20.71 8.92
CA TRP A 74 -14.57 22.13 8.62
C TRP A 74 -13.48 22.83 9.45
N ALA A 75 -13.39 22.55 10.76
CA ALA A 75 -12.36 23.08 11.63
C ALA A 75 -10.95 22.59 11.25
N LEU A 76 -10.81 21.34 10.82
CA LEU A 76 -9.56 20.79 10.26
C LEU A 76 -9.18 21.47 8.94
N GLY A 77 -10.17 21.73 8.06
CA GLY A 77 -9.96 22.51 6.84
C GLY A 77 -9.55 23.96 7.12
N MET A 78 -10.15 24.59 8.14
CA MET A 78 -9.79 25.94 8.59
C MET A 78 -8.40 25.97 9.24
N ALA A 79 -8.01 24.95 10.02
CA ALA A 79 -6.68 24.82 10.60
C ALA A 79 -5.60 24.59 9.52
N ALA A 80 -5.91 23.83 8.47
CA ALA A 80 -5.02 23.66 7.32
C ALA A 80 -4.86 24.96 6.49
N LEU A 81 -5.84 25.86 6.55
CA LEU A 81 -5.79 27.18 5.90
C LEU A 81 -5.15 28.26 6.79
N TRP A 82 -5.18 28.10 8.12
CA TRP A 82 -4.59 28.99 9.09
C TRP A 82 -3.16 28.56 9.43
N ASN A 83 -2.19 28.94 8.60
CA ASN A 83 -0.79 28.95 9.00
C ASN A 83 -0.40 30.36 9.50
N PRO A 84 -0.09 30.56 10.80
CA PRO A 84 0.35 31.85 11.30
C PRO A 84 1.71 32.31 10.74
N SER A 85 2.51 31.41 10.17
CA SER A 85 3.82 31.76 9.59
C SER A 85 3.77 32.18 8.12
N GLY A 86 2.60 32.11 7.47
CA GLY A 86 2.42 32.45 6.05
C GLY A 86 3.12 31.50 5.07
N GLN A 87 3.82 30.47 5.53
CA GLN A 87 4.45 29.46 4.69
C GLN A 87 3.46 28.35 4.31
N PRO A 88 3.64 27.65 3.18
CA PRO A 88 2.88 26.44 2.92
C PRO A 88 3.32 25.27 3.82
N TRP A 89 2.38 24.45 4.28
CA TRP A 89 2.67 23.32 5.20
C TRP A 89 3.54 22.22 4.58
N TRP A 90 3.74 22.24 3.26
CA TRP A 90 4.60 21.32 2.51
C TRP A 90 6.04 21.82 2.33
N ARG A 91 6.39 23.02 2.84
CA ARG A 91 7.77 23.50 2.87
C ARG A 91 8.45 23.10 4.18
N ASP A 92 9.49 22.28 4.04
CA ASP A 92 10.41 21.91 5.12
C ASP A 92 11.16 23.16 5.63
N PRO A 93 11.29 23.40 6.95
CA PRO A 93 11.99 24.57 7.49
C PRO A 93 13.46 24.69 7.03
N ASP A 94 14.07 23.56 6.67
CA ASP A 94 15.49 23.45 6.39
C ASP A 94 15.82 23.46 4.87
N GLY A 95 14.83 23.69 4.01
CA GLY A 95 15.03 23.86 2.56
C GLY A 95 15.49 22.60 1.81
N ARG A 96 15.44 21.41 2.43
CA ARG A 96 15.96 20.16 1.83
C ARG A 96 15.16 19.63 0.64
N TYR A 97 13.93 20.10 0.43
CA TYR A 97 13.02 19.64 -0.62
C TYR A 97 12.78 20.66 -1.75
N ASP A 98 13.62 21.70 -1.88
CA ASP A 98 13.47 22.77 -2.89
C ASP A 98 13.64 22.33 -4.36
N GLY A 99 13.90 21.04 -4.61
CA GLY A 99 14.09 20.47 -5.96
C GLY A 99 12.90 19.73 -6.55
N TYR A 100 11.85 19.45 -5.78
CA TYR A 100 10.70 18.67 -6.26
C TYR A 100 9.46 19.56 -6.45
N VAL A 101 9.34 20.08 -7.67
CA VAL A 101 8.12 20.59 -8.31
C VAL A 101 7.58 21.91 -7.76
N ASP A 102 8.19 23.02 -8.17
CA ASP A 102 7.54 24.34 -8.14
C ASP A 102 6.47 24.42 -9.25
N GLY A 103 5.30 23.89 -8.94
CA GLY A 103 4.09 24.08 -9.75
C GLY A 103 2.90 23.42 -9.07
N PRO A 104 1.82 24.14 -8.76
CA PRO A 104 0.61 23.48 -8.28
C PRO A 104 0.15 22.54 -9.40
N ILE A 105 0.05 21.23 -9.12
CA ILE A 105 -0.72 20.34 -9.97
C ILE A 105 -2.13 20.94 -9.96
N ALA A 106 -2.55 21.54 -11.08
CA ALA A 106 -3.82 22.21 -11.16
C ALA A 106 -4.93 21.20 -10.77
N VAL A 107 -5.91 21.63 -9.96
CA VAL A 107 -7.02 20.79 -9.51
C VAL A 107 -7.68 19.97 -10.65
N PRO A 108 -7.83 20.50 -11.88
CA PRO A 108 -8.31 19.71 -13.03
C PRO A 108 -7.40 18.53 -13.42
N ALA A 109 -6.09 18.68 -13.28
CA ALA A 109 -5.13 17.60 -13.53
C ALA A 109 -5.24 16.49 -12.47
N LEU A 110 -5.42 16.85 -11.19
CA LEU A 110 -5.70 15.89 -10.12
C LEU A 110 -7.02 15.15 -10.36
N ALA A 111 -8.08 15.87 -10.75
CA ALA A 111 -9.39 15.27 -11.07
C ALA A 111 -9.31 14.31 -12.28
N ALA A 112 -8.56 14.69 -13.32
CA ALA A 112 -8.34 13.83 -14.48
C ALA A 112 -7.52 12.58 -14.13
N MET A 113 -6.51 12.70 -13.25
CA MET A 113 -5.75 11.55 -12.74
C MET A 113 -6.63 10.62 -11.92
N ALA A 114 -7.47 11.16 -11.03
CA ALA A 114 -8.42 10.38 -10.25
C ALA A 114 -9.43 9.63 -11.14
N LYS A 115 -9.98 10.30 -12.16
CA LYS A 115 -10.87 9.65 -13.13
C LYS A 115 -10.17 8.53 -13.89
N ARG A 116 -8.93 8.74 -14.35
CA ARG A 116 -8.15 7.69 -15.04
C ARG A 116 -7.89 6.48 -14.14
N ALA A 117 -7.60 6.71 -12.86
CA ALA A 117 -7.42 5.63 -11.89
C ALA A 117 -8.72 4.86 -11.65
N ALA A 118 -9.86 5.55 -11.56
CA ALA A 118 -11.18 4.93 -11.44
C ALA A 118 -11.50 4.07 -12.69
N ASP A 119 -11.37 4.63 -13.89
CA ASP A 119 -11.63 3.94 -15.17
C ASP A 119 -10.67 2.74 -15.37
N ALA A 120 -9.41 2.85 -14.92
CA ALA A 120 -8.46 1.74 -14.95
C ALA A 120 -8.83 0.63 -13.96
N SER A 121 -9.28 1.01 -12.77
CA SER A 121 -9.71 0.06 -11.75
C SER A 121 -10.98 -0.68 -12.17
N GLU A 122 -11.98 0.01 -12.72
CA GLU A 122 -13.21 -0.62 -13.22
C GLU A 122 -12.92 -1.64 -14.34
N ARG A 123 -11.99 -1.30 -15.25
CA ARG A 123 -11.48 -2.24 -16.26
C ARG A 123 -10.72 -3.42 -15.69
N ALA A 124 -9.92 -3.21 -14.65
CA ALA A 124 -9.21 -4.30 -13.99
C ALA A 124 -10.18 -5.30 -13.32
N PHE A 125 -11.32 -4.82 -12.80
CA PHE A 125 -12.35 -5.67 -12.22
C PHE A 125 -13.20 -6.42 -13.25
N SER A 126 -13.34 -5.92 -14.48
CA SER A 126 -14.18 -6.51 -15.52
C SER A 126 -13.50 -7.56 -16.40
N VAL A 127 -12.19 -7.74 -16.29
CA VAL A 127 -11.38 -8.62 -17.17
C VAL A 127 -10.71 -9.77 -16.38
N GLY A 128 -11.04 -9.94 -15.10
CA GLY A 128 -10.46 -10.96 -14.23
C GLY A 128 -11.08 -12.36 -14.41
N ILE A 129 -10.29 -13.38 -14.08
CA ILE A 129 -10.73 -14.77 -13.91
C ILE A 129 -11.44 -14.85 -12.56
N GLU A 130 -12.71 -15.26 -12.58
CA GLU A 130 -13.46 -15.55 -11.36
C GLU A 130 -13.02 -16.89 -10.78
N VAL A 131 -12.67 -16.89 -9.50
CA VAL A 131 -12.28 -18.08 -8.74
C VAL A 131 -13.19 -18.25 -7.52
N PRO A 132 -13.58 -19.49 -7.16
CA PRO A 132 -14.30 -19.73 -5.92
C PRO A 132 -13.46 -19.28 -4.71
N VAL A 133 -14.11 -18.59 -3.77
CA VAL A 133 -13.48 -18.01 -2.58
C VAL A 133 -14.26 -18.38 -1.30
N THR A 134 -14.61 -19.65 -1.15
CA THR A 134 -15.47 -20.14 -0.05
C THR A 134 -14.77 -20.12 1.31
N GLU A 135 -13.44 -20.11 1.33
CA GLU A 135 -12.60 -20.02 2.52
C GLU A 135 -12.87 -18.76 3.35
N PHE A 136 -13.35 -17.69 2.75
CA PHE A 136 -13.71 -16.50 3.52
C PHE A 136 -15.01 -16.71 4.31
N ASP A 137 -15.90 -17.61 3.89
CA ASP A 137 -17.14 -18.00 4.58
C ASP A 137 -16.93 -19.14 5.56
N ALA A 138 -16.06 -20.08 5.22
CA ALA A 138 -15.64 -21.19 6.07
C ALA A 138 -14.10 -21.26 6.13
N PRO A 139 -13.46 -20.44 6.99
CA PRO A 139 -12.00 -20.41 7.10
C PRO A 139 -11.42 -21.77 7.50
N PRO A 140 -10.52 -22.36 6.68
CA PRO A 140 -9.84 -23.60 7.06
C PRO A 140 -8.89 -23.36 8.24
N GLU A 141 -8.62 -24.40 9.02
CA GLU A 141 -7.73 -24.33 10.20
C GLU A 141 -6.25 -24.15 9.84
N GLN A 142 -5.83 -24.61 8.65
CA GLN A 142 -4.43 -24.65 8.23
C GLN A 142 -4.18 -23.67 7.07
N PRO A 143 -3.70 -22.44 7.34
CA PRO A 143 -3.56 -21.43 6.29
C PRO A 143 -2.42 -21.73 5.31
N MET A 144 -1.38 -22.46 5.73
CA MET A 144 -0.31 -22.87 4.80
C MET A 144 -0.83 -23.84 3.73
N ARG A 145 -1.82 -24.68 4.06
CA ARG A 145 -2.50 -25.51 3.08
C ARG A 145 -3.37 -24.68 2.14
N LEU A 146 -4.11 -23.69 2.67
CA LEU A 146 -4.87 -22.76 1.85
C LEU A 146 -3.98 -21.98 0.88
N LEU A 147 -2.78 -21.58 1.31
CA LEU A 147 -1.77 -20.96 0.44
C LEU A 147 -1.34 -21.88 -0.70
N ALA A 148 -1.03 -23.15 -0.40
CA ALA A 148 -0.68 -24.13 -1.41
C ALA A 148 -1.82 -24.34 -2.43
N ASP A 149 -3.08 -24.42 -1.95
CA ASP A 149 -4.26 -24.54 -2.80
C ASP A 149 -4.45 -23.31 -3.70
N TRP A 150 -4.21 -22.10 -3.17
CA TRP A 150 -4.27 -20.84 -3.91
C TRP A 150 -3.19 -20.75 -5.00
N ILE A 151 -1.95 -21.17 -4.69
CA ILE A 151 -0.85 -21.23 -5.66
C ILE A 151 -1.19 -22.24 -6.78
N ALA A 152 -1.65 -23.44 -6.42
CA ALA A 152 -2.04 -24.46 -7.39
C ALA A 152 -3.19 -23.98 -8.30
N SER A 153 -4.16 -23.27 -7.74
CA SER A 153 -5.23 -22.63 -8.50
C SER A 153 -4.68 -21.56 -9.46
N ALA A 154 -3.74 -20.71 -9.01
CA ALA A 154 -3.12 -19.70 -9.86
C ALA A 154 -2.36 -20.33 -11.04
N GLU A 155 -1.65 -21.44 -10.81
CA GLU A 155 -0.99 -22.22 -11.87
C GLU A 155 -2.00 -22.83 -12.85
N GLN A 156 -3.09 -23.42 -12.36
CA GLN A 156 -4.16 -23.97 -13.19
C GLN A 156 -4.78 -22.89 -14.10
N HIS A 157 -4.96 -21.68 -13.58
CA HIS A 157 -5.47 -20.53 -14.33
C HIS A 157 -4.40 -19.81 -15.16
N ARG A 158 -3.17 -20.33 -15.20
CA ARG A 158 -2.04 -19.77 -15.97
C ARG A 158 -1.74 -18.32 -15.62
N VAL A 159 -1.88 -17.97 -14.35
CA VAL A 159 -1.38 -16.70 -13.81
C VAL A 159 0.10 -16.56 -14.16
N ALA A 160 0.51 -15.37 -14.57
CA ALA A 160 1.91 -15.10 -14.85
C ALA A 160 2.73 -15.07 -13.55
N GLU A 161 3.76 -15.91 -13.47
CA GLU A 161 4.72 -15.98 -12.36
C GLU A 161 4.06 -16.04 -10.96
N PRO A 162 3.20 -17.04 -10.66
CA PRO A 162 2.43 -17.08 -9.41
C PRO A 162 3.30 -17.20 -8.15
N LEU A 163 4.56 -17.64 -8.31
CA LEU A 163 5.56 -17.80 -7.25
C LEU A 163 6.48 -16.58 -7.08
N ALA A 164 6.23 -15.47 -7.80
CA ALA A 164 6.99 -14.23 -7.67
C ALA A 164 6.59 -13.47 -6.39
N LEU A 165 7.38 -13.66 -5.34
CA LEU A 165 7.18 -13.02 -4.04
C LEU A 165 7.89 -11.68 -3.98
N THR A 166 7.14 -10.61 -3.76
CA THR A 166 7.75 -9.33 -3.34
C THR A 166 8.14 -9.44 -1.88
N LEU A 167 9.43 -9.60 -1.62
CA LEU A 167 10.00 -9.79 -0.28
C LEU A 167 10.51 -8.46 0.28
N ALA A 168 10.05 -8.10 1.47
CA ALA A 168 10.54 -7.00 2.29
C ALA A 168 11.44 -7.50 3.42
N THR A 169 12.57 -6.84 3.60
CA THR A 169 13.50 -7.04 4.73
C THR A 169 13.91 -5.66 5.27
N THR A 170 14.48 -5.61 6.47
CA THR A 170 14.82 -4.34 7.14
C THR A 170 16.29 -4.34 7.57
N GLY A 171 16.99 -3.24 7.31
CA GLY A 171 18.33 -3.01 7.85
C GLY A 171 18.34 -2.74 9.35
N ALA A 172 19.53 -2.72 9.96
CA ALA A 172 19.70 -2.40 11.38
C ALA A 172 19.21 -1.00 11.77
N ASP A 173 19.14 -0.08 10.82
CA ASP A 173 18.58 1.28 10.99
C ASP A 173 17.04 1.30 10.92
N GLY A 174 16.40 0.15 10.71
CA GLY A 174 14.96 0.03 10.51
C GLY A 174 14.50 0.37 9.10
N THR A 175 15.40 0.74 8.18
CA THR A 175 15.02 1.09 6.81
C THR A 175 14.60 -0.16 6.05
N PRO A 176 13.35 -0.23 5.54
CA PRO A 176 12.89 -1.37 4.76
C PRO A 176 13.50 -1.34 3.35
N SER A 177 13.69 -2.52 2.77
CA SER A 177 13.97 -2.66 1.34
C SER A 177 13.22 -3.84 0.74
N THR A 178 12.86 -3.72 -0.53
CA THR A 178 12.02 -4.70 -1.25
C THR A 178 12.68 -5.17 -2.53
N ARG A 179 12.30 -6.37 -2.98
CA ARG A 179 12.67 -6.97 -4.25
C ARG A 179 11.79 -8.18 -4.53
N VAL A 180 11.75 -8.64 -5.78
CA VAL A 180 11.14 -9.92 -6.11
C VAL A 180 12.13 -11.07 -5.84
N VAL A 181 11.64 -12.14 -5.22
CA VAL A 181 12.30 -13.44 -5.13
C VAL A 181 11.33 -14.51 -5.64
N LEU A 182 11.87 -15.64 -6.11
CA LEU A 182 11.03 -16.76 -6.51
C LEU A 182 10.93 -17.76 -5.37
N VAL A 183 9.70 -18.08 -4.97
CA VAL A 183 9.40 -19.20 -4.08
C VAL A 183 9.80 -20.50 -4.80
N ARG A 184 10.53 -21.35 -4.09
CA ARG A 184 11.00 -22.67 -4.57
C ARG A 184 10.14 -23.79 -4.05
N ASP A 185 9.61 -23.63 -2.84
CA ASP A 185 8.74 -24.61 -2.19
C ASP A 185 7.84 -23.93 -1.16
N VAL A 186 6.73 -24.58 -0.84
CA VAL A 186 5.79 -24.22 0.23
C VAL A 186 5.58 -25.45 1.10
N ASP A 187 6.05 -25.37 2.34
CA ASP A 187 5.92 -26.46 3.30
C ASP A 187 4.86 -26.13 4.38
N LEU A 188 4.73 -27.01 5.38
CA LEU A 188 3.73 -26.88 6.45
C LEU A 188 3.93 -25.64 7.34
N ILE A 189 5.12 -25.05 7.34
CA ILE A 189 5.49 -23.96 8.25
C ILE A 189 5.89 -22.68 7.51
N GLY A 190 6.16 -22.72 6.20
CA GLY A 190 6.64 -21.55 5.50
C GLY A 190 6.93 -21.69 4.01
N LEU A 191 7.64 -20.67 3.51
CA LEU A 191 8.07 -20.55 2.12
C LEU A 191 9.58 -20.69 2.01
N VAL A 192 10.04 -21.46 1.04
CA VAL A 192 11.45 -21.59 0.70
C VAL A 192 11.81 -20.67 -0.46
N PHE A 193 12.90 -19.93 -0.35
CA PHE A 193 13.50 -19.18 -1.45
C PHE A 193 15.03 -19.27 -1.37
N SER A 194 15.76 -18.88 -2.41
CA SER A 194 17.22 -18.93 -2.42
C SER A 194 17.85 -17.60 -2.84
N SER A 195 19.02 -17.29 -2.28
CA SER A 195 19.73 -16.02 -2.52
C SER A 195 21.19 -16.12 -2.07
N HIS A 196 22.01 -15.13 -2.46
CA HIS A 196 23.31 -14.94 -1.81
C HIS A 196 23.11 -14.41 -0.38
N HIS A 197 23.79 -15.02 0.59
CA HIS A 197 23.98 -14.55 1.96
C HIS A 197 24.73 -13.21 2.00
N GLY A 198 25.64 -12.99 1.05
CA GLY A 198 26.37 -11.71 0.92
C GLY A 198 25.54 -10.55 0.39
N SER A 199 24.35 -10.78 -0.20
CA SER A 199 23.53 -9.72 -0.79
C SER A 199 22.95 -8.75 0.23
N ARG A 200 22.40 -7.61 -0.21
CA ARG A 200 21.73 -6.64 0.69
C ARG A 200 20.69 -7.33 1.59
N LYS A 201 19.79 -8.14 1.01
CA LYS A 201 18.78 -8.88 1.78
C LYS A 201 19.41 -9.90 2.72
N GLY A 202 20.49 -10.56 2.31
CA GLY A 202 21.19 -11.54 3.15
C GLY A 202 21.80 -10.89 4.39
N ARG A 203 22.45 -9.74 4.21
CA ARG A 203 22.98 -8.92 5.33
C ARG A 203 21.89 -8.39 6.24
N GLU A 204 20.77 -7.93 5.68
CA GLU A 204 19.61 -7.48 6.46
C GLU A 204 19.01 -8.65 7.28
N LEU A 205 18.87 -9.83 6.69
CA LEU A 205 18.33 -11.02 7.35
C LEU A 205 19.26 -11.61 8.41
N GLU A 206 20.57 -11.45 8.27
CA GLU A 206 21.54 -11.85 9.29
C GLU A 206 21.39 -11.01 10.56
N GLN A 207 21.12 -9.71 10.40
CA GLN A 207 20.97 -8.78 11.52
C GLN A 207 19.57 -8.82 12.12
N GLN A 208 18.55 -8.88 11.26
CA GLN A 208 17.15 -8.93 11.64
C GLN A 208 16.47 -10.08 10.86
N PRO A 209 16.35 -11.28 11.46
CA PRO A 209 15.82 -12.46 10.80
C PRO A 209 14.29 -12.44 10.69
N ARG A 210 13.72 -11.33 10.23
CA ARG A 210 12.29 -11.18 9.94
C ARG A 210 12.09 -10.65 8.53
N ALA A 211 11.06 -11.13 7.87
CA ALA A 211 10.64 -10.65 6.57
C ALA A 211 9.12 -10.60 6.46
N ALA A 212 8.66 -9.79 5.51
CA ALA A 212 7.30 -9.85 5.01
C ALA A 212 7.34 -10.12 3.50
N GLY A 213 6.33 -10.79 2.98
CA GLY A 213 6.23 -11.16 1.58
C GLY A 213 4.83 -10.88 1.06
N SER A 214 4.73 -10.56 -0.23
CA SER A 214 3.44 -10.44 -0.92
C SER A 214 3.46 -11.13 -2.27
N LEU A 215 2.48 -12.02 -2.48
CA LEU A 215 2.12 -12.60 -3.77
C LEU A 215 0.87 -11.86 -4.25
N TYR A 216 0.88 -11.37 -5.49
CA TYR A 216 -0.27 -10.70 -6.08
C TYR A 216 -0.52 -11.23 -7.50
N TRP A 217 -1.70 -11.81 -7.69
CA TRP A 217 -2.15 -12.38 -8.95
C TRP A 217 -3.22 -11.45 -9.54
N ARG A 218 -2.82 -10.72 -10.57
CA ARG A 218 -3.66 -9.67 -11.19
C ARG A 218 -4.89 -10.28 -11.84
N GLU A 219 -4.71 -11.45 -12.45
CA GLU A 219 -5.69 -12.16 -13.25
C GLU A 219 -6.85 -12.65 -12.40
N THR A 220 -6.60 -13.15 -11.19
CA THR A 220 -7.64 -13.62 -10.25
C THR A 220 -8.02 -12.59 -9.19
N ARG A 221 -7.35 -11.43 -9.17
CA ARG A 221 -7.53 -10.37 -8.16
C ARG A 221 -7.32 -10.91 -6.74
N GLN A 222 -6.34 -11.80 -6.58
CA GLN A 222 -5.98 -12.41 -5.31
C GLN A 222 -4.63 -11.88 -4.84
N GLN A 223 -4.51 -11.66 -3.54
CA GLN A 223 -3.26 -11.31 -2.89
C GLN A 223 -3.08 -12.15 -1.62
N VAL A 224 -1.85 -12.58 -1.38
CA VAL A 224 -1.44 -13.17 -0.11
C VAL A 224 -0.32 -12.34 0.47
N ASN A 225 -0.52 -11.81 1.68
CA ASN A 225 0.52 -11.17 2.47
C ASN A 225 0.93 -12.10 3.59
N LEU A 226 2.22 -12.25 3.84
CA LEU A 226 2.74 -13.15 4.85
C LEU A 226 3.94 -12.54 5.55
N ALA A 227 4.13 -12.86 6.82
CA ALA A 227 5.23 -12.36 7.61
C ALA A 227 5.70 -13.43 8.59
N GLY A 228 6.95 -13.32 9.00
CA GLY A 228 7.52 -14.24 9.97
C GLY A 228 9.03 -14.16 10.09
N ARG A 229 9.59 -15.17 10.76
CA ARG A 229 11.03 -15.34 10.95
C ARG A 229 11.64 -15.97 9.71
N VAL A 230 12.85 -15.54 9.34
CA VAL A 230 13.62 -16.18 8.28
C VAL A 230 14.78 -16.98 8.88
N GLU A 231 14.95 -18.20 8.38
CA GLU A 231 16.02 -19.11 8.79
C GLU A 231 16.79 -19.57 7.55
N ARG A 232 18.10 -19.80 7.68
CA ARG A 232 18.89 -20.40 6.60
C ARG A 232 18.59 -21.90 6.54
N LEU A 233 18.51 -22.44 5.34
CA LEU A 233 18.42 -23.89 5.17
C LEU A 233 19.77 -24.56 5.46
N PRO A 234 19.76 -25.84 5.88
CA PRO A 234 20.96 -26.67 5.92
C PRO A 234 21.73 -26.68 4.59
N GLU A 235 23.04 -26.93 4.65
CA GLU A 235 23.89 -26.96 3.45
C GLU A 235 23.40 -27.98 2.42
N ALA A 236 23.01 -29.18 2.85
CA ALA A 236 22.52 -30.23 1.96
C ALA A 236 21.22 -29.83 1.23
N GLU A 237 20.30 -29.14 1.89
CA GLU A 237 19.09 -28.60 1.25
C GLU A 237 19.45 -27.48 0.26
N SER A 238 20.45 -26.65 0.60
CA SER A 238 20.95 -25.61 -0.30
C SER A 238 21.67 -26.19 -1.53
N ASP A 239 22.43 -27.28 -1.37
CA ASP A 239 23.09 -27.99 -2.46
C ASP A 239 22.05 -28.54 -3.45
N ALA A 240 20.97 -29.15 -2.93
CA ALA A 240 19.87 -29.65 -3.75
C ALA A 240 19.19 -28.51 -4.53
N LEU A 241 18.83 -27.41 -3.85
CA LEU A 241 18.26 -26.22 -4.50
C LEU A 241 19.18 -25.61 -5.56
N PHE A 242 20.50 -25.69 -5.39
CA PHE A 242 21.45 -25.20 -6.39
C PHE A 242 21.51 -26.12 -7.60
N ALA A 243 21.57 -27.42 -7.38
CA ALA A 243 21.66 -28.44 -8.42
C ALA A 243 20.45 -28.45 -9.37
N GLU A 244 19.25 -28.13 -8.88
CA GLU A 244 18.02 -28.06 -9.68
C GLU A 244 17.95 -26.84 -10.61
N ARG A 245 18.79 -25.83 -10.39
CA ARG A 245 18.79 -24.61 -11.21
C ARG A 245 19.27 -24.92 -12.63
N PRO A 246 18.73 -24.23 -13.65
CA PRO A 246 19.32 -24.28 -14.99
C PRO A 246 20.81 -23.91 -14.93
N ARG A 247 21.65 -24.62 -15.69
CA ARG A 247 23.11 -24.41 -15.70
C ARG A 247 23.52 -22.95 -15.90
N ALA A 248 22.81 -22.22 -16.77
CA ALA A 248 23.05 -20.79 -16.96
C ALA A 248 22.79 -19.96 -15.70
N ALA A 249 21.78 -20.32 -14.90
CA ALA A 249 21.51 -19.66 -13.62
C ALA A 249 22.57 -20.01 -12.56
N GLN A 250 23.06 -21.25 -12.52
CA GLN A 250 24.20 -21.64 -11.68
C GLN A 250 25.45 -20.84 -12.05
N ALA A 251 25.77 -20.75 -13.34
CA ALA A 251 26.94 -20.03 -13.84
C ALA A 251 26.89 -18.53 -13.52
N THR A 252 25.74 -17.87 -13.70
CA THR A 252 25.58 -16.46 -13.32
C THR A 252 25.68 -16.27 -11.81
N THR A 253 25.19 -17.23 -11.02
CA THR A 253 25.33 -17.21 -9.55
C THR A 253 26.80 -17.25 -9.14
N LEU A 254 27.60 -18.11 -9.79
CA LEU A 254 29.04 -18.21 -9.54
C LEU A 254 29.82 -16.97 -9.98
N ALA A 255 29.44 -16.34 -11.08
CA ALA A 255 30.14 -15.19 -11.64
C ALA A 255 29.84 -13.86 -10.93
N SER A 256 28.78 -13.79 -10.12
CA SER A 256 28.25 -12.54 -9.57
C SER A 256 28.42 -12.45 -8.05
N HIS A 257 28.86 -11.28 -7.59
CA HIS A 257 28.71 -10.86 -6.19
C HIS A 257 27.41 -10.07 -6.04
N GLN A 258 26.32 -10.75 -5.72
CA GLN A 258 24.98 -10.15 -5.76
C GLN A 258 24.87 -8.92 -4.86
N SER A 259 24.41 -7.80 -5.43
CA SER A 259 24.23 -6.49 -4.77
C SER A 259 25.50 -5.68 -4.52
N GLU A 260 26.65 -6.08 -5.06
CA GLU A 260 27.83 -5.21 -5.17
C GLU A 260 27.75 -4.33 -6.43
N PRO A 261 28.47 -3.19 -6.48
CA PRO A 261 28.62 -2.40 -7.69
C PRO A 261 29.13 -3.23 -8.87
N LEU A 262 28.63 -2.94 -10.08
CA LEU A 262 29.05 -3.62 -11.31
C LEU A 262 29.94 -2.69 -12.14
N ASP A 263 31.22 -3.02 -12.24
CA ASP A 263 32.21 -2.21 -12.98
C ASP A 263 32.27 -2.56 -14.48
N ASP A 264 32.12 -3.84 -14.85
CA ASP A 264 32.23 -4.33 -16.23
C ASP A 264 31.22 -5.46 -16.49
N GLU A 265 30.06 -5.10 -17.05
CA GLU A 265 29.01 -6.05 -17.45
C GLU A 265 29.49 -7.09 -18.50
N PRO A 266 30.19 -6.69 -19.58
CA PRO A 266 30.79 -7.64 -20.51
C PRO A 266 31.72 -8.68 -19.86
N ALA A 267 32.51 -8.30 -18.86
CA ALA A 267 33.39 -9.24 -18.14
C ALA A 267 32.59 -10.30 -17.36
N LEU A 268 31.57 -9.87 -16.61
CA LEU A 268 30.68 -10.79 -15.89
C LEU A 268 29.97 -11.74 -16.86
N ALA A 269 29.47 -11.22 -17.99
CA ALA A 269 28.82 -12.03 -19.01
C ALA A 269 29.77 -13.07 -19.64
N ARG A 270 31.04 -12.72 -19.88
CA ARG A 270 32.06 -13.66 -20.36
C ARG A 270 32.33 -14.76 -19.34
N ALA A 271 32.47 -14.42 -18.06
CA ALA A 271 32.69 -15.38 -16.98
C ALA A 271 31.52 -16.38 -16.87
N ALA A 272 30.27 -15.87 -16.84
CA ALA A 272 29.08 -16.72 -16.78
C ALA A 272 28.94 -17.63 -18.01
N ARG A 273 29.25 -17.12 -19.22
CA ARG A 273 29.22 -17.93 -20.45
C ARG A 273 30.29 -19.02 -20.45
N ALA A 274 31.50 -18.72 -19.98
CA ALA A 274 32.58 -19.71 -19.87
C ALA A 274 32.17 -20.88 -18.96
N ALA A 275 31.63 -20.58 -17.77
CA ALA A 275 31.11 -21.61 -16.85
C ALA A 275 29.93 -22.39 -17.44
N THR A 276 29.02 -21.72 -18.16
CA THR A 276 27.88 -22.36 -18.82
C THR A 276 28.34 -23.36 -19.89
N ASN A 277 29.35 -23.02 -20.69
CA ASN A 277 29.85 -23.85 -21.79
C ASN A 277 30.80 -24.97 -21.33
N GLY A 278 31.28 -24.93 -20.09
CA GLY A 278 32.09 -26.00 -19.51
C GLY A 278 31.30 -27.31 -19.36
N SER A 279 32.00 -28.44 -19.31
CA SER A 279 31.42 -29.76 -19.06
C SER A 279 31.39 -30.15 -17.58
N GLU A 280 32.18 -29.46 -16.74
CA GLU A 280 32.27 -29.76 -15.32
C GLU A 280 30.98 -29.38 -14.58
N PRO A 281 30.57 -30.17 -13.56
CA PRO A 281 29.53 -29.76 -12.62
C PRO A 281 29.87 -28.42 -11.98
N LEU A 282 28.87 -27.57 -11.82
CA LEU A 282 29.01 -26.31 -11.10
C LEU A 282 28.63 -26.57 -9.65
N GLU A 283 29.58 -26.35 -8.74
CA GLU A 283 29.33 -26.48 -7.30
C GLU A 283 28.67 -25.21 -6.75
N ARG A 284 27.89 -25.36 -5.68
CA ARG A 284 27.26 -24.22 -5.00
C ARG A 284 28.34 -23.36 -4.34
N PRO A 285 28.38 -22.04 -4.56
CA PRO A 285 29.29 -21.18 -3.83
C PRO A 285 28.87 -21.06 -2.35
N ALA A 286 29.85 -20.96 -1.44
CA ALA A 286 29.61 -20.93 0.00
C ALA A 286 28.72 -19.76 0.47
N ASP A 287 28.71 -18.65 -0.28
CA ASP A 287 27.91 -17.47 0.02
C ASP A 287 26.47 -17.56 -0.54
N TRP A 288 26.06 -18.68 -1.14
CA TRP A 288 24.72 -18.89 -1.68
C TRP A 288 24.01 -20.03 -0.95
N GLY A 289 22.72 -19.84 -0.66
CA GLY A 289 21.93 -20.86 -0.01
C GLY A 289 20.43 -20.60 0.02
N GLY A 290 19.71 -21.57 0.56
CA GLY A 290 18.28 -21.48 0.81
C GLY A 290 17.95 -20.73 2.09
N TYR A 291 16.76 -20.14 2.09
CA TYR A 291 16.11 -19.55 3.25
C TYR A 291 14.70 -20.11 3.36
N ARG A 292 14.22 -20.26 4.60
CA ARG A 292 12.82 -20.52 4.93
C ARG A 292 12.24 -19.31 5.65
N LEU A 293 11.17 -18.73 5.10
CA LEU A 293 10.32 -17.79 5.82
C LEU A 293 9.26 -18.58 6.58
N VAL A 294 9.50 -18.80 7.87
CA VAL A 294 8.58 -19.45 8.81
C VAL A 294 7.46 -18.48 9.14
N VAL A 295 6.26 -18.78 8.65
CA VAL A 295 5.13 -17.84 8.66
C VAL A 295 4.45 -17.85 10.02
N ASP A 296 4.37 -16.69 10.67
CA ASP A 296 3.63 -16.48 11.92
C ASP A 296 2.35 -15.64 11.70
N ARG A 297 2.21 -15.02 10.53
CA ARG A 297 1.04 -14.26 10.11
C ARG A 297 0.85 -14.35 8.61
N ILE A 298 -0.39 -14.56 8.17
CA ILE A 298 -0.76 -14.63 6.74
C ILE A 298 -2.14 -14.03 6.52
N GLU A 299 -2.29 -13.21 5.51
CA GLU A 299 -3.53 -12.57 5.09
C GLU A 299 -3.85 -12.96 3.66
N PHE A 300 -5.05 -13.50 3.45
CA PHE A 300 -5.66 -13.73 2.15
C PHE A 300 -6.56 -12.56 1.82
N TRP A 301 -6.41 -12.02 0.62
CA TRP A 301 -7.19 -10.91 0.10
C TRP A 301 -7.76 -11.27 -1.27
N HIS A 302 -9.04 -10.97 -1.48
CA HIS A 302 -9.70 -11.11 -2.77
C HIS A 302 -10.45 -9.83 -3.13
N GLY A 303 -10.15 -9.31 -4.32
CA GLY A 303 -10.77 -8.12 -4.88
C GLY A 303 -12.23 -8.36 -5.25
N SER A 304 -13.05 -7.34 -5.00
CA SER A 304 -14.48 -7.35 -5.34
C SER A 304 -14.85 -6.06 -6.08
N PRO A 305 -15.70 -6.13 -7.13
CA PRO A 305 -16.14 -4.94 -7.89
C PRO A 305 -16.87 -3.89 -7.04
N ASP A 306 -17.60 -4.32 -6.01
CA ASP A 306 -18.32 -3.43 -5.07
C ASP A 306 -17.42 -2.76 -4.03
N ARG A 307 -16.10 -2.96 -4.12
CA ARG A 307 -15.07 -2.48 -3.18
C ARG A 307 -15.13 -3.11 -1.79
N LEU A 308 -16.06 -4.03 -1.54
CA LEU A 308 -16.12 -4.80 -0.31
C LEU A 308 -15.16 -5.99 -0.40
N HIS A 309 -13.86 -5.68 -0.43
CA HIS A 309 -12.81 -6.69 -0.54
C HIS A 309 -12.87 -7.69 0.61
N ARG A 310 -12.67 -8.96 0.29
CA ARG A 310 -12.69 -10.03 1.30
C ARG A 310 -11.27 -10.18 1.83
N ARG A 311 -11.13 -10.09 3.16
CA ARG A 311 -9.84 -10.16 3.85
C ARG A 311 -9.93 -11.16 4.98
N LEU A 312 -9.03 -12.13 4.99
CA LEU A 312 -8.96 -13.19 5.99
C LEU A 312 -7.52 -13.26 6.52
N GLU A 313 -7.32 -12.79 7.75
CA GLU A 313 -6.03 -12.80 8.42
C GLU A 313 -5.95 -13.97 9.40
N TYR A 314 -4.86 -14.71 9.33
CA TYR A 314 -4.43 -15.73 10.26
C TYR A 314 -3.21 -15.25 11.05
N THR A 315 -3.18 -15.57 12.34
CA THR A 315 -2.01 -15.35 13.22
C THR A 315 -1.76 -16.61 14.03
N LEU A 316 -0.50 -17.03 14.08
CA LEU A 316 -0.04 -18.16 14.89
C LEU A 316 0.15 -17.70 16.33
N ALA A 317 -0.61 -18.28 17.26
CA ALA A 317 -0.55 -17.98 18.70
C ALA A 317 -0.65 -19.29 19.49
N ASP A 318 0.18 -19.46 20.52
CA ASP A 318 0.16 -20.61 21.44
C ASP A 318 0.19 -21.99 20.73
N GLY A 319 0.86 -22.07 19.58
CA GLY A 319 0.97 -23.31 18.78
C GLY A 319 -0.24 -23.62 17.88
N GLY A 320 -1.22 -22.71 17.79
CA GLY A 320 -2.40 -22.84 16.94
C GLY A 320 -2.64 -21.60 16.07
N TRP A 321 -3.30 -21.80 14.94
CA TRP A 321 -3.73 -20.70 14.08
C TRP A 321 -5.08 -20.15 14.55
N THR A 322 -5.13 -18.83 14.72
CA THR A 322 -6.39 -18.09 14.90
C THR A 322 -6.65 -17.25 13.67
N TRP A 323 -7.91 -16.93 13.38
CA TRP A 323 -8.27 -16.13 12.21
C TRP A 323 -9.30 -15.04 12.53
N ARG A 324 -9.31 -14.00 11.69
CA ARG A 324 -10.33 -12.95 11.69
C ARG A 324 -10.53 -12.39 10.28
N ARG A 325 -11.72 -11.82 10.05
CA ARG A 325 -11.96 -10.99 8.86
C ARG A 325 -11.53 -9.56 9.12
N LEU A 326 -10.98 -8.89 8.11
CA LEU A 326 -10.61 -7.48 8.17
C LEU A 326 -11.56 -6.63 7.33
N GLN A 327 -11.76 -5.38 7.71
CA GLN A 327 -12.46 -4.40 6.88
C GLN A 327 -11.61 -4.07 5.63
N PRO A 328 -12.23 -3.83 4.46
CA PRO A 328 -11.52 -3.53 3.22
C PRO A 328 -10.74 -2.22 3.26
#